data_AF-A0A963TQ08-F1
#
_entry.id   AF-A0A963TQ08-F1
#
_cell.length_a   1.000
_cell.length_b   1.000
_cell.length_c   1.000
_cell.angle_alpha   90.00
_cell.angle_beta   90.00
_cell.angle_gamma   90.00
#
_symmetry.space_group_name_H-M   'P 1'
#
loop_
_entity.id
_entity.type
_entity.pdbx_description
1 polymer ?
#
loop_
_entity_poly.entity_id
_entity_poly.type
_entity_poly.pdbx_seq_one_letter_code
_entity_poly.pdbx_strand_id
1 'polypeptide(L)'
;AKPIPGADEFIRYAQSRGVTVFFVTNRDAEKEAATRRNLSAIGADLPTDIDTVLMEHEKPEWRIQKSTRRQSIAQTHRIVLMIGDDFGDFSESFRKPASERRAYAADQSARWGRDWIMIPNPMYGSWERAAYNFQFRASRDLRRQMKYDAVETSPPAGD
;
A
#
# COMPACT_ATOMS: atom_id res chain seq x y z
N ALA A 1 -15.47 7.83 7.32
CA ALA A 1 -14.48 6.82 7.74
C ALA A 1 -13.60 7.43 8.81
N LYS A 2 -13.04 6.65 9.75
CA LYS A 2 -12.09 7.19 10.72
C LYS A 2 -10.68 7.20 10.11
N PRO A 3 -9.93 8.33 10.18
CA PRO A 3 -8.56 8.36 9.71
C PRO A 3 -7.66 7.51 10.61
N ILE A 4 -6.55 7.03 10.05
CA ILE A 4 -5.44 6.49 10.85
C ILE A 4 -4.87 7.65 11.68
N PRO A 5 -4.49 7.43 12.95
CA PRO A 5 -3.93 8.50 13.79
C PRO A 5 -2.81 9.26 13.07
N GLY A 6 -2.91 10.60 13.06
CA GLY A 6 -1.94 11.50 12.44
C GLY A 6 -2.06 11.66 10.92
N ALA A 7 -2.88 10.86 10.23
CA ALA A 7 -3.00 10.94 8.77
C ALA A 7 -3.61 12.27 8.31
N ASP A 8 -4.67 12.72 8.97
CA ASP A 8 -5.36 13.97 8.63
C ASP A 8 -4.50 15.20 8.94
N GLU A 9 -3.77 15.20 10.06
CA GLU A 9 -2.80 16.23 10.41
C GLU A 9 -1.66 16.30 9.38
N PHE A 10 -1.08 15.16 9.01
CA PHE A 10 -0.02 15.09 8.01
C PHE A 10 -0.48 15.58 6.63
N ILE A 11 -1.67 15.17 6.18
CA ILE A 11 -2.24 15.61 4.90
C ILE A 11 -2.39 17.14 4.88
N ARG A 12 -3.02 17.72 5.92
CA ARG A 12 -3.19 19.18 6.01
C ARG A 12 -1.85 19.90 6.09
N TYR A 13 -0.89 19.36 6.84
CA TYR A 13 0.45 19.91 6.90
C TYR A 13 1.11 19.93 5.52
N ALA A 14 1.15 18.79 4.81
CA ALA A 14 1.74 18.70 3.47
C ALA A 14 1.10 19.71 2.50
N GLN A 15 -0.22 19.79 2.49
CA GLN A 15 -0.97 20.73 1.65
C GLN A 15 -0.66 22.19 2.00
N SER A 16 -0.56 22.54 3.29
CA SER A 16 -0.15 23.88 3.73
C SER A 16 1.27 24.27 3.31
N ARG A 17 2.11 23.29 2.98
CA ARG A 17 3.49 23.48 2.48
C ARG A 17 3.56 23.50 0.96
N GLY A 18 2.42 23.51 0.26
CA GLY A 18 2.37 23.49 -1.20
C GLY A 18 2.72 22.12 -1.81
N VAL A 19 2.63 21.04 -1.03
CA VAL A 19 2.84 19.67 -1.51
C VAL A 19 1.50 19.06 -1.90
N THR A 20 1.35 18.65 -3.15
CA THR A 20 0.20 17.89 -3.62
C THR A 20 0.21 16.48 -3.04
N VAL A 21 -0.91 16.08 -2.41
CA VAL A 21 -1.10 14.72 -1.88
C VAL A 21 -1.94 13.92 -2.87
N PHE A 22 -1.38 12.82 -3.38
CA PHE A 22 -2.07 11.87 -4.24
C PHE A 22 -2.48 10.62 -3.46
N PHE A 23 -3.75 10.24 -3.54
CA PHE A 23 -4.33 9.05 -2.95
C PHE A 23 -4.39 7.92 -3.99
N VAL A 24 -3.34 7.10 -4.05
CA VAL A 24 -3.25 5.96 -5.00
C VAL A 24 -3.76 4.68 -4.34
N THR A 25 -4.92 4.18 -4.75
CA THR A 25 -5.64 3.12 -4.01
C THR A 25 -6.17 1.98 -4.87
N ASN A 26 -6.17 0.76 -4.33
CA ASN A 26 -6.80 -0.41 -4.97
C ASN A 26 -8.29 -0.54 -4.60
N ARG A 27 -8.93 0.58 -4.24
CA ARG A 27 -10.39 0.65 -4.28
C ARG A 27 -10.81 0.76 -5.74
N ASP A 28 -11.86 0.05 -6.08
CA ASP A 28 -12.46 0.11 -7.42
C ASP A 28 -13.01 1.51 -7.72
N ALA A 29 -12.94 1.94 -8.98
CA ALA A 29 -13.44 3.21 -9.47
C ALA A 29 -14.89 3.49 -9.06
N GLU A 30 -15.75 2.47 -8.97
CA GLU A 30 -17.13 2.61 -8.48
C GLU A 30 -17.22 3.22 -7.06
N LYS A 31 -16.16 3.08 -6.25
CA LYS A 31 -16.08 3.58 -4.87
C LYS A 31 -15.48 4.98 -4.76
N GLU A 32 -15.18 5.65 -5.88
CA GLU A 32 -14.48 6.93 -5.88
C GLU A 32 -15.27 8.01 -5.17
N ALA A 33 -16.55 8.20 -5.51
CA ALA A 33 -17.41 9.21 -4.90
C ALA A 33 -17.51 9.04 -3.37
N ALA A 34 -17.59 7.80 -2.88
CA ALA A 34 -17.55 7.52 -1.44
C ALA A 34 -16.16 7.77 -0.84
N THR A 35 -15.09 7.50 -1.57
CA THR A 35 -13.71 7.74 -1.13
C THR A 35 -13.41 9.22 -1.00
N ARG A 36 -13.73 10.03 -2.03
CA ARG A 36 -13.58 11.50 -1.99
C ARG A 36 -14.35 12.12 -0.83
N ARG A 37 -15.62 11.75 -0.63
CA ARG A 37 -16.40 12.21 0.53
C ARG A 37 -15.73 11.90 1.86
N ASN A 38 -15.15 10.71 2.02
CA ASN A 38 -14.44 10.35 3.25
C ASN A 38 -13.15 11.15 3.44
N LEU A 39 -12.42 11.47 2.36
CA LEU A 39 -11.20 12.28 2.40
C LEU A 39 -11.52 13.74 2.73
N SER A 40 -12.52 14.33 2.07
CA SER A 40 -12.97 15.69 2.39
C SER A 40 -13.49 15.80 3.82
N ALA A 41 -14.18 14.77 4.34
CA ALA A 41 -14.67 14.74 5.72
C ALA A 41 -13.57 14.75 6.79
N ILE A 42 -12.32 14.37 6.44
CA ILE A 42 -11.16 14.47 7.34
C ILE A 42 -10.33 15.75 7.07
N GLY A 43 -10.85 16.65 6.23
CA GLY A 43 -10.22 17.93 5.91
C GLY A 43 -9.10 17.84 4.88
N ALA A 44 -9.04 16.79 4.07
CA ALA A 44 -8.15 16.75 2.92
C ALA A 44 -8.68 17.67 1.82
N ASP A 45 -7.84 18.59 1.36
CA ASP A 45 -8.14 19.38 0.16
C ASP A 45 -8.00 18.50 -1.09
N LEU A 46 -8.97 18.52 -1.98
CA LEU A 46 -8.96 17.74 -3.22
C LEU A 46 -9.09 18.71 -4.39
N PRO A 47 -7.97 19.10 -5.03
CA PRO A 47 -7.98 20.02 -6.15
C PRO A 47 -8.89 19.53 -7.28
N THR A 48 -9.52 20.46 -8.00
CA THR A 48 -10.44 20.16 -9.11
C THR A 48 -9.77 20.20 -10.48
N ASP A 49 -8.61 20.86 -10.57
CA ASP A 49 -7.81 21.03 -11.79
C ASP A 49 -6.89 19.84 -12.08
N ILE A 50 -6.51 19.10 -11.04
CA ILE A 50 -5.76 17.85 -11.14
C ILE A 50 -6.45 16.74 -10.35
N ASP A 51 -6.48 15.54 -10.92
CA ASP A 51 -6.99 14.39 -10.19
C ASP A 51 -5.97 13.87 -9.18
N THR A 52 -6.35 13.89 -7.90
CA THR A 52 -5.55 13.43 -6.76
C THR A 52 -6.05 12.13 -6.15
N VAL A 53 -7.14 11.52 -6.65
CA VAL A 53 -7.68 10.26 -6.10
C VAL A 53 -7.72 9.19 -7.19
N LEU A 54 -6.60 8.47 -7.34
CA LEU A 54 -6.37 7.53 -8.43
C LEU A 54 -6.80 6.11 -8.03
N MET A 55 -7.90 5.65 -8.62
CA MET A 55 -8.55 4.39 -8.26
C MET A 55 -8.03 3.21 -9.10
N GLU A 56 -8.31 1.98 -8.66
CA GLU A 56 -8.12 0.81 -9.52
C GLU A 56 -9.28 0.73 -10.52
N HIS A 57 -9.01 0.29 -11.74
CA HIS A 57 -9.96 0.17 -12.86
C HIS A 57 -10.51 1.48 -13.43
N GLU A 58 -10.07 2.64 -12.95
CA GLU A 58 -10.44 3.93 -13.52
C GLU A 58 -9.89 4.12 -14.95
N LYS A 59 -8.70 3.55 -15.22
CA LYS A 59 -8.11 3.45 -16.56
C LYS A 59 -7.78 1.99 -16.91
N PRO A 60 -7.72 1.61 -18.20
CA PRO A 60 -7.39 0.24 -18.63
C PRO A 60 -6.04 -0.29 -18.08
N GLU A 61 -5.05 0.59 -17.93
CA GLU A 61 -3.72 0.27 -17.41
C GLU A 61 -3.61 0.41 -15.88
N TRP A 62 -4.63 0.93 -15.22
CA TRP A 62 -4.68 1.07 -13.76
C TRP A 62 -5.31 -0.19 -13.16
N ARG A 63 -4.45 -1.13 -12.77
CA ARG A 63 -4.79 -2.38 -12.11
C ARG A 63 -4.16 -2.42 -10.72
N ILE A 64 -4.26 -3.53 -10.01
CA ILE A 64 -3.70 -3.74 -8.66
C ILE A 64 -2.25 -3.26 -8.46
N GLN A 65 -1.43 -3.27 -9.52
CA GLN A 65 -0.12 -2.63 -9.54
C GLN A 65 -0.29 -1.11 -9.56
N LYS A 66 0.18 -0.46 -8.50
CA LYS A 66 0.08 1.00 -8.36
C LYS A 66 1.12 1.77 -9.14
N SER A 67 2.08 1.10 -9.78
CA SER A 67 3.18 1.76 -10.47
C SER A 67 2.77 2.54 -11.71
N THR A 68 1.80 2.06 -12.49
CA THR A 68 1.28 2.79 -13.65
C THR A 68 0.65 4.13 -13.23
N ARG A 69 -0.05 4.15 -12.09
CA ARG A 69 -0.56 5.38 -11.46
C ARG A 69 0.56 6.29 -10.96
N ARG A 70 1.57 5.74 -10.29
CA ARG A 70 2.76 6.50 -9.88
C ARG A 70 3.53 7.08 -11.08
N GLN A 71 3.65 6.35 -12.18
CA GLN A 71 4.26 6.83 -13.41
C GLN A 71 3.45 7.98 -14.02
N SER A 72 2.12 7.88 -14.03
CA SER A 72 1.24 8.98 -14.45
C SER A 72 1.44 10.25 -13.61
N ILE A 73 1.59 10.11 -12.28
CA ILE A 73 1.92 11.23 -11.39
C ILE A 73 3.31 11.80 -11.71
N ALA A 74 4.29 10.92 -11.96
CA ALA A 74 5.68 11.30 -12.22
C ALA A 74 5.87 12.10 -13.52
N GLN A 75 4.89 12.11 -14.42
CA GLN A 75 4.93 12.95 -15.63
C GLN A 75 4.84 14.45 -15.32
N THR A 76 4.22 14.83 -14.19
CA THR A 76 3.98 16.22 -13.82
C THR A 76 4.52 16.59 -12.43
N HIS A 77 4.80 15.61 -11.58
CA HIS A 77 5.23 15.81 -10.21
C HIS A 77 6.46 14.97 -9.86
N ARG A 78 7.30 15.49 -8.95
CA ARG A 78 8.33 14.67 -8.30
C ARG A 78 7.75 14.03 -7.05
N ILE A 79 7.69 12.70 -7.01
CA ILE A 79 7.24 11.95 -5.83
C ILE A 79 8.36 12.00 -4.77
N VAL A 80 8.10 12.67 -3.65
CA VAL A 80 9.09 12.84 -2.56
C VAL A 80 8.89 11.88 -1.40
N LEU A 81 7.67 11.38 -1.20
CA LEU A 81 7.29 10.41 -0.18
C LEU A 81 6.30 9.41 -0.77
N MET A 82 6.44 8.15 -0.38
CA MET A 82 5.41 7.12 -0.52
C MET A 82 5.03 6.63 0.87
N ILE A 83 3.73 6.51 1.13
CA ILE A 83 3.18 6.12 2.43
C ILE A 83 2.16 5.02 2.18
N GLY A 84 2.29 3.90 2.89
CA GLY A 84 1.47 2.73 2.66
C GLY A 84 1.68 1.64 3.70
N ASP A 85 0.78 0.66 3.71
CA ASP A 85 0.79 -0.48 4.63
C ASP A 85 1.14 -1.79 3.94
N ASP A 86 1.13 -1.81 2.61
CA ASP A 86 1.46 -2.96 1.80
C ASP A 86 2.72 -2.72 0.96
N PHE A 87 3.49 -3.77 0.72
CA PHE A 87 4.69 -3.67 -0.13
C PHE A 87 4.39 -3.18 -1.56
N GLY A 88 3.18 -3.47 -2.07
CA GLY A 88 2.71 -2.97 -3.37
C GLY A 88 2.56 -1.44 -3.46
N ASP A 89 2.51 -0.76 -2.31
CA ASP A 89 2.47 0.70 -2.24
C ASP A 89 3.82 1.33 -2.62
N PHE A 90 4.91 0.58 -2.46
CA PHE A 90 6.28 1.05 -2.69
C PHE A 90 6.92 0.43 -3.93
N SER A 91 6.62 -0.84 -4.22
CA SER A 91 7.30 -1.62 -5.26
C SER A 91 6.35 -2.49 -6.08
N GLU A 92 6.71 -2.74 -7.34
CA GLU A 92 6.04 -3.71 -8.22
C GLU A 92 6.35 -5.16 -7.84
N SER A 93 7.46 -5.41 -7.14
CA SER A 93 7.91 -6.75 -6.73
C SER A 93 7.12 -7.32 -5.55
N PHE A 94 5.85 -6.93 -5.40
CA PHE A 94 5.01 -7.42 -4.31
C PHE A 94 4.51 -8.85 -4.52
N ARG A 95 4.37 -9.33 -5.77
CA ARG A 95 3.96 -10.72 -6.06
C ARG A 95 5.16 -11.67 -6.10
N LYS A 96 5.88 -11.76 -4.98
CA LYS A 96 7.09 -12.58 -4.83
C LYS A 96 7.02 -13.42 -3.54
N PRO A 97 7.71 -14.57 -3.47
CA PRO A 97 7.86 -15.32 -2.23
C PRO A 97 8.31 -14.45 -1.06
N ALA A 98 7.98 -14.86 0.16
CA ALA A 98 8.28 -14.07 1.36
C ALA A 98 9.79 -13.76 1.52
N SER A 99 10.67 -14.71 1.18
CA SER A 99 12.13 -14.54 1.22
C SER A 99 12.62 -13.46 0.25
N GLU A 100 12.19 -13.50 -1.02
CA GLU A 100 12.53 -12.48 -2.02
C GLU A 100 12.04 -11.08 -1.62
N ARG A 101 10.84 -10.99 -1.02
CA ARG A 101 10.31 -9.72 -0.51
C ARG A 101 11.16 -9.17 0.63
N ARG A 102 11.58 -10.01 1.58
CA ARG A 102 12.47 -9.62 2.69
C ARG A 102 13.84 -9.17 2.17
N ALA A 103 14.42 -9.90 1.21
CA ALA A 103 15.69 -9.53 0.59
C ALA A 103 15.60 -8.16 -0.10
N TYR A 104 14.58 -7.95 -0.94
CA TYR A 104 14.39 -6.66 -1.59
C TYR A 104 14.14 -5.53 -0.57
N ALA A 105 13.39 -5.79 0.50
CA ALA A 105 13.19 -4.80 1.56
C ALA A 105 14.52 -4.43 2.26
N ALA A 106 15.41 -5.40 2.48
CA ALA A 106 16.74 -5.16 3.02
C ALA A 106 17.62 -4.32 2.06
N ASP A 107 17.55 -4.61 0.75
CA ASP A 107 18.24 -3.83 -0.29
C ASP A 107 17.76 -2.37 -0.33
N GLN A 108 16.49 -2.13 0.02
CA GLN A 108 15.91 -0.79 0.12
C GLN A 108 16.04 -0.17 1.53
N SER A 109 16.90 -0.70 2.40
CA SER A 109 17.06 -0.26 3.80
C SER A 109 17.17 1.25 3.98
N ALA A 110 17.92 1.93 3.10
CA ALA A 110 18.12 3.38 3.15
C ALA A 110 16.86 4.23 2.83
N ARG A 111 15.77 3.63 2.35
CA ARG A 111 14.52 4.31 1.99
C ARG A 111 13.51 4.33 3.12
N TRP A 112 13.51 3.27 3.94
CA TRP A 112 12.53 3.10 5.02
C TRP A 112 12.66 4.20 6.07
N GLY A 113 11.52 4.80 6.44
CA GLY A 113 11.47 5.91 7.39
C GLY A 113 11.99 7.24 6.84
N ARG A 114 12.51 7.27 5.60
CA ARG A 114 12.99 8.50 4.95
C ARG A 114 12.03 8.96 3.86
N ASP A 115 11.90 8.15 2.81
CA ASP A 115 11.01 8.44 1.69
C ASP A 115 10.00 7.32 1.41
N TRP A 116 10.18 6.17 2.04
CA TRP A 116 9.19 5.10 2.14
C TRP A 116 8.71 4.99 3.60
N ILE A 117 7.48 5.42 3.87
CA ILE A 117 6.90 5.42 5.22
C ILE A 117 5.90 4.28 5.33
N MET A 118 6.28 3.23 6.07
CA MET A 118 5.45 2.05 6.31
C MET A 118 4.47 2.30 7.46
N ILE A 119 3.20 1.98 7.24
CA ILE A 119 2.18 1.89 8.29
C ILE A 119 1.96 0.41 8.62
N PRO A 120 1.97 0.00 9.90
CA PRO A 120 1.80 -1.41 10.25
C PRO A 120 0.36 -1.89 9.97
N ASN A 121 0.21 -2.94 9.16
CA ASN A 121 -1.05 -3.66 8.96
C ASN A 121 -0.87 -5.19 9.10
N PRO A 122 -1.10 -5.75 10.31
CA PRO A 122 -1.02 -7.19 10.54
C PRO A 122 -2.33 -7.93 10.18
N MET A 123 -3.36 -7.24 9.69
CA MET A 123 -4.69 -7.84 9.46
C MET A 123 -4.79 -8.54 8.12
N TYR A 124 -4.23 -7.93 7.06
CA TYR A 124 -4.22 -8.48 5.71
C TYR A 124 -3.12 -7.82 4.88
N GLY A 125 -2.82 -8.41 3.73
CA GLY A 125 -1.92 -7.78 2.75
C GLY A 125 -1.29 -8.77 1.79
N SER A 126 -0.41 -8.27 0.93
CA SER A 126 0.44 -9.09 0.07
C SER A 126 1.40 -9.97 0.87
N TRP A 127 1.74 -9.61 2.11
CA TRP A 127 2.53 -10.44 3.02
C TRP A 127 1.81 -11.75 3.37
N GLU A 128 0.51 -11.69 3.66
CA GLU A 128 -0.33 -12.86 3.94
C GLU A 128 -0.42 -13.76 2.70
N ARG A 129 -0.56 -13.13 1.53
CA ARG A 129 -0.62 -13.82 0.23
C ARG A 129 0.70 -14.52 -0.12
N ALA A 130 1.82 -13.92 0.25
CA ALA A 130 3.14 -14.52 0.07
C ALA A 130 3.32 -15.78 0.91
N ALA A 131 2.68 -15.87 2.10
CA ALA A 131 2.74 -17.05 2.95
C ALA A 131 2.10 -18.31 2.32
N TYR A 132 1.22 -18.16 1.32
CA TYR A 132 0.69 -19.26 0.52
C TYR A 132 1.04 -19.13 -0.97
N ASN A 133 2.15 -18.47 -1.29
CA ASN A 133 2.71 -18.35 -2.65
C ASN A 133 1.70 -17.82 -3.69
N PHE A 134 0.79 -16.93 -3.29
CA PHE A 134 -0.24 -16.36 -4.16
C PHE A 134 -1.14 -17.41 -4.84
N GLN A 135 -1.26 -18.62 -4.26
CA GLN A 135 -2.11 -19.68 -4.78
C GLN A 135 -3.60 -19.43 -4.46
N PHE A 136 -4.21 -18.47 -5.14
CA PHE A 136 -5.60 -18.07 -4.89
C PHE A 136 -6.64 -19.15 -5.20
N ARG A 137 -6.29 -20.13 -6.05
CA ARG A 137 -7.15 -21.27 -6.39
C ARG A 137 -7.06 -22.43 -5.39
N ALA A 138 -6.11 -22.38 -4.45
CA ALA A 138 -6.00 -23.39 -3.40
C ALA A 138 -7.19 -23.32 -2.43
N SER A 139 -7.59 -24.47 -1.88
CA SER A 139 -8.64 -24.53 -0.87
C SER A 139 -8.30 -23.68 0.34
N ARG A 140 -9.31 -23.32 1.13
CA ARG A 140 -9.10 -22.56 2.38
C ARG A 140 -8.18 -23.33 3.34
N ASP A 141 -8.37 -24.63 3.46
CA ASP A 141 -7.59 -25.48 4.37
C ASP A 141 -6.14 -25.60 3.91
N LEU A 142 -5.90 -25.76 2.60
CA LEU A 142 -4.55 -25.79 2.06
C LEU A 142 -3.83 -24.45 2.29
N ARG A 143 -4.50 -23.30 2.06
CA ARG A 143 -3.92 -21.98 2.36
C ARG A 143 -3.65 -21.78 3.85
N ARG A 144 -4.50 -22.32 4.72
CA ARG A 144 -4.30 -22.29 6.17
C ARG A 144 -3.08 -23.13 6.56
N GLN A 145 -2.94 -24.33 6.00
CA GLN A 145 -1.78 -25.19 6.25
C GLN A 145 -0.48 -24.51 5.83
N MET A 146 -0.41 -23.99 4.60
CA MET A 146 0.78 -23.26 4.11
C MET A 146 1.19 -22.10 5.03
N LYS A 147 0.21 -21.39 5.61
CA LYS A 147 0.50 -20.32 6.58
C LYS A 147 1.08 -20.86 7.89
N TYR A 148 0.61 -22.01 8.39
CA TYR A 148 1.22 -22.65 9.56
C TYR A 148 2.64 -23.12 9.25
N ASP A 149 2.85 -23.71 8.09
CA ASP A 149 4.17 -24.19 7.66
C ASP A 149 5.19 -23.03 7.51
N ALA A 150 4.71 -21.81 7.25
CA ALA A 150 5.53 -20.61 7.17
C ALA A 150 5.92 -20.02 8.55
N VAL A 151 5.43 -20.58 9.66
CA VAL A 151 5.80 -20.13 11.01
C VAL A 151 7.15 -20.72 11.38
N GLU A 152 8.14 -19.85 11.57
CA GLU A 152 9.43 -20.24 12.14
C GLU A 152 9.24 -20.53 13.64
N THR A 153 9.36 -21.80 14.02
CA THR A 153 9.30 -22.22 15.43
C THR A 153 10.73 -22.43 15.95
N SER A 154 11.03 -21.87 17.11
CA SER A 154 12.19 -22.32 17.89
C SER A 154 11.76 -23.56 18.68
N PRO A 155 12.62 -24.59 18.81
CA PRO A 155 12.37 -25.61 19.82
C PRO A 155 12.24 -24.92 21.19
N PRO A 156 11.36 -25.40 22.09
CA PRO A 156 11.33 -24.89 23.45
C PRO A 156 12.75 -24.96 24.02
N ALA A 157 13.19 -23.90 24.69
CA ALA A 157 14.44 -23.93 25.44
C ALA A 157 14.37 -25.15 26.37
N GLY A 158 15.27 -26.10 26.17
CA GLY A 158 15.27 -27.33 26.98
C GLY A 158 15.40 -26.98 28.45
N ASP A 159 14.54 -27.59 29.26
CA ASP A 159 14.63 -27.57 30.73
C ASP A 159 15.94 -28.23 31.22
#